data_AF-A0A2M8ZAB1-F1
#
_entry.id   AF-A0A2M8ZAB1-F1
#
_cell.length_a   1.000
_cell.length_b   1.000
_cell.length_c   1.000
_cell.angle_alpha   90.00
_cell.angle_beta   90.00
_cell.angle_gamma   90.00
#
_symmetry.space_group_name_H-M   'P 1'
#
loop_
_entity.id
_entity.type
_entity.pdbx_description
1 polymer ?
#
loop_
_entity_poly.entity_id
_entity_poly.type
_entity_poly.pdbx_seq_one_letter_code
_entity_poly.pdbx_strand_id
1 'polypeptide(L)'
;MAAKTKKVILFIVEGPTDEETLSPVLKKAFQREDVRFHVVHGDMTSNWSVSGNNAVKTVYEHIEVERKRYGFDKKDILKVIHLVDIDGAFIPADKVIQSTTGTIQYFDDRIESADPEGVIDRNSRKSQVLYRLCTADAVGKIPYSVFYFSRNLEHVLHNNNGNLTDDEKINYADAFADKYGSDQKGFQAFISSNDFAVPGDFRETWNFIMQGLNSLHRHCNLHLLLKEG
;
A
#
# COMPACT_ATOMS: atom_id res chain seq x y z
N MET A 1 31.55 -7.02 23.37
CA MET A 1 30.54 -7.65 22.49
C MET A 1 30.33 -6.72 21.30
N ALA A 2 30.50 -7.20 20.07
CA ALA A 2 30.17 -6.38 18.90
C ALA A 2 28.67 -6.05 18.94
N ALA A 3 28.30 -4.78 18.82
CA ALA A 3 26.91 -4.38 18.71
C ALA A 3 26.31 -5.11 17.50
N LYS A 4 25.30 -5.95 17.71
CA LYS A 4 24.64 -6.68 16.63
C LYS A 4 23.91 -5.65 15.78
N THR A 5 24.36 -5.42 14.55
CA THR A 5 23.69 -4.51 13.61
C THR A 5 22.25 -4.97 13.43
N LYS A 6 21.29 -4.06 13.66
CA LYS A 6 19.87 -4.35 13.42
C LYS A 6 19.68 -4.67 11.95
N LYS A 7 18.85 -5.68 11.65
CA LYS A 7 18.41 -5.95 10.27
C LYS A 7 17.40 -4.89 9.85
N VAL A 8 17.36 -4.57 8.56
CA VAL A 8 16.49 -3.56 7.99
C VAL A 8 15.16 -4.17 7.55
N ILE A 9 14.04 -3.58 7.92
CA ILE A 9 12.76 -3.79 7.23
C ILE A 9 12.53 -2.54 6.38
N LEU A 10 12.51 -2.71 5.05
CA LEU A 10 12.30 -1.62 4.12
C LEU A 10 10.85 -1.59 3.67
N PHE A 11 10.15 -0.53 4.01
CA PHE A 11 8.82 -0.21 3.50
C PHE A 11 8.95 0.60 2.22
N ILE A 12 8.15 0.29 1.20
CA ILE A 12 7.98 1.11 0.01
C ILE A 12 6.55 1.63 0.05
N VAL A 13 6.38 2.94 -0.09
CA VAL A 13 5.09 3.64 -0.03
C VAL A 13 4.97 4.65 -1.17
N GLU A 14 3.74 5.01 -1.54
CA GLU A 14 3.49 5.86 -2.71
C GLU A 14 3.81 7.33 -2.41
N GLY A 15 3.34 7.83 -1.26
CA GLY A 15 3.43 9.24 -0.87
C GLY A 15 4.07 9.51 0.49
N PRO A 16 4.50 10.76 0.76
CA PRO A 16 5.02 11.17 2.06
C PRO A 16 4.01 10.98 3.20
N THR A 17 2.73 11.24 2.94
CA THR A 17 1.64 11.10 3.93
C THR A 17 1.47 9.66 4.41
N ASP A 18 1.79 8.68 3.57
CA ASP A 18 1.80 7.26 3.95
C ASP A 18 2.92 6.96 4.95
N GLU A 19 4.13 7.51 4.70
CA GLU A 19 5.24 7.40 5.64
C GLU A 19 4.90 8.12 6.96
N GLU A 20 4.42 9.36 6.91
CA GLU A 20 4.06 10.14 8.09
C GLU A 20 3.03 9.41 8.96
N THR A 21 2.03 8.80 8.34
CA THR A 21 0.98 8.02 9.02
C THR A 21 1.52 6.74 9.64
N LEU A 22 2.32 5.96 8.89
CA LEU A 22 2.63 4.57 9.25
C LEU A 22 4.00 4.41 9.93
N SER A 23 4.94 5.32 9.73
CA SER A 23 6.30 5.26 10.30
C SER A 23 6.29 5.23 11.83
N PRO A 24 5.51 6.06 12.56
CA PRO A 24 5.47 6.02 14.02
C PRO A 24 5.03 4.66 14.57
N VAL A 25 3.95 4.11 14.01
CA VAL A 25 3.36 2.84 14.48
C VAL A 25 4.18 1.63 14.07
N LEU A 26 4.76 1.60 12.87
CA LEU A 26 5.56 0.47 12.38
C LEU A 26 6.94 0.41 13.04
N LYS A 27 7.57 1.56 13.32
CA LYS A 27 8.79 1.60 14.14
C LYS A 27 8.54 1.10 15.56
N LYS A 28 7.34 1.33 16.10
CA LYS A 28 6.93 0.81 17.41
C LYS A 28 6.58 -0.67 17.39
N ALA A 29 6.07 -1.19 16.27
CA ALA A 29 5.81 -2.61 16.08
C ALA A 29 7.11 -3.42 15.95
N PHE A 30 8.08 -2.91 15.18
CA PHE A 30 9.34 -3.60 14.83
C PHE A 30 10.55 -2.99 15.53
N GLN A 31 10.55 -2.95 16.86
CA GLN A 31 11.59 -2.26 17.65
C GLN A 31 12.98 -2.92 17.58
N ARG A 32 13.03 -4.20 17.20
CA ARG A 32 14.27 -4.98 17.11
C ARG A 32 15.01 -4.74 15.79
N GLU A 33 14.30 -4.26 14.78
CA GLU A 33 14.76 -3.99 13.44
C GLU A 33 15.03 -2.49 13.24
N ASP A 34 15.72 -2.16 12.16
CA ASP A 34 15.80 -0.79 11.63
C ASP A 34 14.72 -0.63 10.55
N VAL A 35 13.65 0.08 10.88
CA VAL A 35 12.53 0.32 9.96
C VAL A 35 12.82 1.55 9.11
N ARG A 36 12.88 1.34 7.79
CA ARG A 36 13.16 2.36 6.78
C ARG A 36 12.02 2.47 5.78
N PHE A 37 11.81 3.66 5.23
CA PHE A 37 10.80 3.93 4.22
C PHE A 37 11.45 4.47 2.95
N HIS A 38 11.03 3.93 1.81
CA HIS A 38 11.25 4.49 0.47
C HIS A 38 9.94 5.12 0.01
N VAL A 39 9.90 6.45 -0.11
CA VAL A 39 8.76 7.14 -0.74
C VAL A 39 8.98 7.19 -2.25
N VAL A 40 8.05 6.64 -3.02
CA VAL A 40 8.14 6.59 -4.49
C VAL A 40 7.89 7.96 -5.13
N HIS A 41 7.06 8.79 -4.51
CA HIS A 41 6.54 10.05 -5.06
C HIS A 41 5.65 9.82 -6.29
N GLY A 42 4.65 8.97 -6.10
CA GLY A 42 3.63 8.63 -7.09
C GLY A 42 3.30 7.14 -7.10
N ASP A 43 2.23 6.78 -7.79
CA ASP A 43 1.78 5.40 -7.90
C ASP A 43 2.59 4.65 -8.98
N MET A 44 3.55 3.82 -8.54
CA MET A 44 4.30 2.92 -9.41
C MET A 44 3.35 2.00 -10.20
N THR A 45 2.30 1.51 -9.57
CA THR A 45 1.43 0.47 -10.12
C THR A 45 0.51 0.98 -11.24
N SER A 46 0.23 2.29 -11.27
CA SER A 46 -0.46 2.96 -12.40
C SER A 46 0.48 3.55 -13.46
N ASN A 47 1.79 3.62 -13.20
CA ASN A 47 2.76 4.28 -14.09
C ASN A 47 2.81 3.60 -15.48
N TRP A 48 2.75 4.40 -16.55
CA TRP A 48 2.74 3.92 -17.94
C TRP A 48 3.99 3.16 -18.37
N SER A 49 5.12 3.38 -17.70
CA SER A 49 6.37 2.65 -17.94
C SER A 49 6.44 1.30 -17.20
N VAL A 50 5.49 1.03 -16.30
CA VAL A 50 5.45 -0.18 -15.49
C VAL A 50 4.35 -1.13 -16.00
N SER A 51 4.69 -2.42 -16.06
CA SER A 51 3.85 -3.51 -16.55
C SER A 51 4.13 -4.77 -15.73
N GLY A 52 3.30 -5.81 -15.88
CA GLY A 52 3.55 -7.10 -15.24
C GLY A 52 4.92 -7.72 -15.55
N ASN A 53 5.56 -7.33 -16.67
CA ASN A 53 6.87 -7.85 -17.05
C ASN A 53 8.03 -7.21 -16.30
N ASN A 54 7.92 -5.93 -15.91
CA ASN A 54 9.00 -5.19 -15.27
C ASN A 54 8.68 -4.76 -13.82
N ALA A 55 7.46 -4.94 -13.31
CA ALA A 55 7.06 -4.54 -11.96
C ALA A 55 8.06 -4.95 -10.85
N VAL A 56 8.43 -6.24 -10.81
CA VAL A 56 9.41 -6.78 -9.82
C VAL A 56 10.78 -6.11 -9.98
N LYS A 57 11.20 -5.82 -11.22
CA LYS A 57 12.45 -5.11 -11.50
C LYS A 57 12.37 -3.66 -11.04
N THR A 58 11.26 -2.97 -11.27
CA THR A 58 11.07 -1.58 -10.81
C THR A 58 11.10 -1.51 -9.29
N VAL A 59 10.45 -2.44 -8.58
CA VAL A 59 10.56 -2.54 -7.10
C VAL A 59 12.01 -2.72 -6.67
N TYR A 60 12.76 -3.58 -7.36
CA TYR A 60 14.19 -3.78 -7.09
C TYR A 60 15.01 -2.50 -7.28
N GLU A 61 14.67 -1.67 -8.27
CA GLU A 61 15.34 -0.37 -8.49
C GLU A 61 15.09 0.59 -7.32
N HIS A 62 13.88 0.64 -6.75
CA HIS A 62 13.60 1.42 -5.52
C HIS A 62 14.37 0.90 -4.30
N ILE A 63 14.46 -0.43 -4.14
CA ILE A 63 15.27 -1.03 -3.07
C ILE A 63 16.73 -0.58 -3.21
N GLU A 64 17.28 -0.57 -4.43
CA GLU A 64 18.66 -0.15 -4.67
C GLU A 64 18.90 1.35 -4.43
N VAL A 65 17.90 2.21 -4.67
CA VAL A 65 17.99 3.64 -4.33
C VAL A 65 18.21 3.83 -2.83
N GLU A 66 17.33 3.25 -2.01
CA GLU A 66 17.43 3.36 -0.55
C GLU A 66 18.68 2.69 0.02
N ARG A 67 19.01 1.50 -0.50
CA ARG A 67 20.21 0.78 -0.10
C ARG A 67 21.47 1.61 -0.34
N LYS A 68 21.58 2.29 -1.48
CA LYS A 68 22.73 3.15 -1.79
C LYS A 68 22.72 4.43 -0.96
N ARG A 69 21.54 5.00 -0.69
CA ARG A 69 21.39 6.21 0.13
C ARG A 69 21.90 6.03 1.55
N TYR A 70 21.64 4.88 2.17
CA TYR A 70 22.01 4.61 3.56
C TYR A 70 23.17 3.62 3.74
N GLY A 71 23.71 3.07 2.65
CA GLY A 71 24.95 2.29 2.66
C GLY A 71 24.86 0.90 3.31
N PHE A 72 23.68 0.27 3.34
CA PHE A 72 23.54 -1.10 3.82
C PHE A 72 23.69 -2.15 2.71
N ASP A 73 24.03 -3.40 3.05
CA ASP A 73 24.09 -4.49 2.08
C ASP A 73 22.72 -5.16 1.92
N LYS A 74 22.49 -5.86 0.81
CA LYS A 74 21.27 -6.66 0.62
C LYS A 74 21.04 -7.69 1.73
N LYS A 75 22.13 -8.28 2.24
CA LYS A 75 22.09 -9.25 3.35
C LYS A 75 21.59 -8.62 4.66
N ASP A 76 21.63 -7.30 4.77
CA ASP A 76 21.17 -6.57 5.96
C ASP A 76 19.67 -6.30 5.92
N ILE A 77 19.04 -6.42 4.75
CA ILE A 77 17.59 -6.31 4.57
C ILE A 77 16.94 -7.64 4.95
N LEU A 78 16.14 -7.62 6.01
CA LEU A 78 15.35 -8.76 6.47
C LEU A 78 14.24 -9.09 5.48
N LYS A 79 13.45 -8.07 5.11
CA LYS A 79 12.33 -8.16 4.18
C LYS A 79 11.96 -6.77 3.64
N VAL A 80 11.29 -6.77 2.49
CA VAL A 80 10.71 -5.59 1.87
C VAL A 80 9.20 -5.69 1.92
N ILE A 81 8.56 -4.65 2.41
CA ILE A 81 7.10 -4.53 2.51
C ILE A 81 6.66 -3.41 1.57
N HIS A 82 5.84 -3.71 0.58
CA HIS A 82 5.29 -2.71 -0.33
C HIS A 82 3.85 -2.42 0.06
N LEU A 83 3.51 -1.16 0.29
CA LEU A 83 2.15 -0.73 0.57
C LEU A 83 1.62 -0.03 -0.67
N VAL A 84 0.46 -0.46 -1.15
CA VAL A 84 -0.13 0.02 -2.40
C VAL A 84 -1.61 0.36 -2.24
N ASP A 85 -2.02 1.35 -3.00
CA ASP A 85 -3.42 1.69 -3.20
C ASP A 85 -4.00 0.78 -4.29
N ILE A 86 -5.26 0.33 -4.15
CA ILE A 86 -5.91 -0.49 -5.19
C ILE A 86 -6.65 0.38 -6.20
N ASP A 87 -7.22 1.52 -5.78
CA ASP A 87 -7.97 2.45 -6.65
C ASP A 87 -9.03 1.78 -7.54
N GLY A 88 -9.74 0.77 -7.04
CA GLY A 88 -10.72 0.04 -7.86
C GLY A 88 -10.11 -0.70 -9.07
N ALA A 89 -8.81 -1.00 -9.09
CA ALA A 89 -8.13 -1.60 -10.25
C ALA A 89 -8.73 -2.94 -10.73
N PHE A 90 -9.49 -3.63 -9.88
CA PHE A 90 -10.08 -4.94 -10.18
C PHE A 90 -11.56 -4.90 -10.53
N ILE A 91 -12.20 -3.71 -10.55
CA ILE A 91 -13.63 -3.66 -10.89
C ILE A 91 -13.89 -3.97 -12.36
N PRO A 92 -15.09 -4.51 -12.68
CA PRO A 92 -15.53 -4.65 -14.06
C PRO A 92 -15.58 -3.31 -14.81
N ALA A 93 -15.25 -3.33 -16.11
CA ALA A 93 -15.21 -2.11 -16.93
C ALA A 93 -16.57 -1.40 -17.06
N ASP A 94 -17.68 -2.15 -17.01
CA ASP A 94 -19.04 -1.61 -17.02
C ASP A 94 -19.41 -0.86 -15.71
N LYS A 95 -18.52 -0.89 -14.72
CA LYS A 95 -18.62 -0.12 -13.47
C LYS A 95 -17.80 1.17 -13.50
N VAL A 96 -17.17 1.50 -14.63
CA VAL A 96 -16.56 2.80 -14.87
C VAL A 96 -17.48 3.57 -15.81
N ILE A 97 -18.10 4.64 -15.31
CA ILE A 97 -19.12 5.39 -16.05
C ILE A 97 -18.72 6.84 -16.30
N GLN A 98 -19.24 7.39 -17.38
CA GLN A 98 -19.04 8.78 -17.76
C GLN A 98 -19.68 9.72 -16.73
N SER A 99 -18.91 10.71 -16.30
CA SER A 99 -19.39 11.88 -15.55
C SER A 99 -18.93 13.17 -16.21
N THR A 100 -19.60 14.27 -15.86
CA THR A 100 -19.21 15.63 -16.26
C THR A 100 -18.29 16.29 -15.24
N THR A 101 -18.01 15.65 -14.10
CA THR A 101 -17.06 16.15 -13.10
C THR A 101 -15.63 16.03 -13.63
N GLY A 102 -14.83 17.08 -13.41
CA GLY A 102 -13.43 17.09 -13.84
C GLY A 102 -12.50 16.19 -13.02
N THR A 103 -12.99 15.55 -11.96
CA THR A 103 -12.22 14.64 -11.10
C THR A 103 -12.88 13.27 -11.05
N ILE A 104 -12.05 12.24 -10.86
CA ILE A 104 -12.51 10.88 -10.64
C ILE A 104 -13.22 10.82 -9.29
N GLN A 105 -14.37 10.14 -9.25
CA GLN A 105 -15.13 9.90 -8.03
C GLN A 105 -15.34 8.41 -7.84
N TYR A 106 -15.21 7.95 -6.60
CA TYR A 106 -15.35 6.55 -6.22
C TYR A 106 -16.60 6.39 -5.38
N PHE A 107 -17.40 5.38 -5.73
CA PHE A 107 -18.58 4.94 -5.00
C PHE A 107 -18.43 3.46 -4.68
N ASP A 108 -19.28 2.91 -3.83
CA ASP A 108 -19.22 1.49 -3.48
C ASP A 108 -19.54 0.58 -4.68
N ASP A 109 -20.28 1.08 -5.68
CA ASP A 109 -20.76 0.30 -6.82
C ASP A 109 -20.16 0.69 -8.18
N ARG A 110 -19.39 1.78 -8.25
CA ARG A 110 -18.84 2.31 -9.51
C ARG A 110 -17.73 3.33 -9.31
N ILE A 111 -17.03 3.62 -10.41
CA ILE A 111 -16.17 4.80 -10.57
C ILE A 111 -16.81 5.72 -11.60
N GLU A 112 -16.81 7.02 -11.30
CA GLU A 112 -17.24 8.06 -12.23
C GLU A 112 -16.03 8.88 -12.69
N SER A 113 -15.91 9.11 -14.00
CA SER A 113 -14.79 9.84 -14.60
C SER A 113 -15.22 10.62 -15.84
N ALA A 114 -14.56 11.75 -16.10
CA ALA A 114 -14.66 12.46 -17.38
C ALA A 114 -14.04 11.66 -18.55
N ASP A 115 -13.16 10.71 -18.24
CA ASP A 115 -12.52 9.79 -19.19
C ASP A 115 -12.62 8.34 -18.66
N PRO A 116 -13.75 7.64 -18.90
CA PRO A 116 -13.93 6.25 -18.48
C PRO A 116 -12.94 5.28 -19.12
N GLU A 117 -12.65 5.45 -20.41
CA GLU A 117 -11.72 4.59 -21.15
C GLU A 117 -10.31 4.69 -20.57
N GLY A 118 -9.83 5.90 -20.26
CA GLY A 118 -8.55 6.08 -19.59
C GLY A 118 -8.47 5.41 -18.22
N VAL A 119 -9.57 5.42 -17.45
CA VAL A 119 -9.65 4.71 -16.17
C VAL A 119 -9.67 3.19 -16.37
N ILE A 120 -10.42 2.67 -17.35
CA ILE A 120 -10.45 1.24 -17.68
C ILE A 120 -9.06 0.76 -18.08
N ASP A 121 -8.37 1.50 -18.95
CA ASP A 121 -7.00 1.19 -19.37
C ASP A 121 -6.02 1.21 -18.19
N ARG A 122 -6.13 2.22 -17.32
CA ARG A 122 -5.34 2.30 -16.09
C ARG A 122 -5.62 1.10 -15.17
N ASN A 123 -6.87 0.73 -14.95
CA ASN A 123 -7.27 -0.42 -14.12
C ASN A 123 -6.70 -1.72 -14.70
N SER A 124 -6.81 -1.92 -16.00
CA SER A 124 -6.27 -3.10 -16.70
C SER A 124 -4.75 -3.22 -16.54
N ARG A 125 -4.01 -2.11 -16.70
CA ARG A 125 -2.55 -2.12 -16.47
C ARG A 125 -2.19 -2.33 -15.00
N LYS A 126 -2.83 -1.59 -14.08
CA LYS A 126 -2.57 -1.66 -12.64
C LYS A 126 -2.86 -3.05 -12.09
N SER A 127 -3.98 -3.67 -12.46
CA SER A 127 -4.32 -5.03 -12.02
C SER A 127 -3.28 -6.07 -12.45
N GLN A 128 -2.72 -5.98 -13.66
CA GLN A 128 -1.64 -6.87 -14.11
C GLN A 128 -0.35 -6.66 -13.31
N VAL A 129 -0.01 -5.42 -12.99
CA VAL A 129 1.14 -5.08 -12.14
C VAL A 129 0.92 -5.64 -10.73
N LEU A 130 -0.23 -5.37 -10.11
CA LEU A 130 -0.57 -5.84 -8.77
C LEU A 130 -0.58 -7.37 -8.69
N TYR A 131 -1.15 -8.06 -9.69
CA TYR A 131 -1.12 -9.53 -9.76
C TYR A 131 0.32 -10.06 -9.80
N ARG A 132 1.20 -9.41 -10.56
CA ARG A 132 2.63 -9.78 -10.60
C ARG A 132 3.30 -9.58 -9.24
N LEU A 133 3.02 -8.48 -8.56
CA LEU A 133 3.63 -8.14 -7.27
C LEU A 133 3.12 -9.04 -6.15
N CYS A 134 1.82 -9.31 -6.08
CA CYS A 134 1.23 -10.15 -5.02
C CYS A 134 1.60 -11.63 -5.16
N THR A 135 2.07 -12.05 -6.33
CA THR A 135 2.59 -13.42 -6.56
C THR A 135 4.11 -13.51 -6.44
N ALA A 136 4.79 -12.39 -6.15
CA ALA A 136 6.23 -12.38 -5.91
C ALA A 136 6.53 -12.60 -4.42
N ASP A 137 7.31 -13.63 -4.15
CA ASP A 137 7.76 -14.02 -2.81
C ASP A 137 9.16 -13.44 -2.48
N ALA A 138 9.89 -12.98 -3.50
CA ALA A 138 11.15 -12.26 -3.34
C ALA A 138 11.42 -11.27 -4.48
N VAL A 139 12.15 -10.20 -4.15
CA VAL A 139 12.66 -9.21 -5.10
C VAL A 139 14.18 -9.13 -4.94
N GLY A 140 14.94 -9.45 -5.99
CA GLY A 140 16.41 -9.43 -5.92
C GLY A 140 17.00 -10.37 -4.85
N LYS A 141 16.33 -11.50 -4.57
CA LYS A 141 16.61 -12.47 -3.50
C LYS A 141 16.30 -12.00 -2.07
N ILE A 142 15.63 -10.86 -1.91
CA ILE A 142 15.17 -10.34 -0.62
C ILE A 142 13.70 -10.75 -0.45
N PRO A 143 13.28 -11.33 0.69
CA PRO A 143 11.87 -11.62 0.95
C PRO A 143 10.99 -10.40 0.72
N TYR A 144 9.89 -10.59 0.00
CA TYR A 144 9.02 -9.51 -0.43
C TYR A 144 7.56 -9.84 -0.15
N SER A 145 6.80 -8.85 0.27
CA SER A 145 5.35 -8.93 0.39
C SER A 145 4.72 -7.59 0.08
N VAL A 146 3.55 -7.62 -0.57
CA VAL A 146 2.76 -6.42 -0.89
C VAL A 146 1.42 -6.47 -0.16
N PHE A 147 1.11 -5.40 0.58
CA PHE A 147 -0.15 -5.21 1.29
C PHE A 147 -0.89 -4.04 0.69
N TYR A 148 -2.21 -4.04 0.85
CA TYR A 148 -3.07 -3.09 0.16
C TYR A 148 -3.93 -2.27 1.09
N PHE A 149 -4.26 -1.08 0.62
CA PHE A 149 -5.41 -0.29 1.03
C PHE A 149 -6.40 -0.23 -0.12
N SER A 150 -7.62 -0.70 0.11
CA SER A 150 -8.67 -0.57 -0.89
C SER A 150 -8.94 0.90 -1.15
N ARG A 151 -9.10 1.27 -2.42
CA ARG A 151 -8.93 2.64 -2.89
C ARG A 151 -7.58 3.21 -2.45
N ASN A 152 -7.50 3.81 -1.25
CA ASN A 152 -6.31 4.44 -0.69
C ASN A 152 -6.25 4.38 0.84
N LEU A 153 -5.13 4.85 1.41
CA LEU A 153 -4.89 4.90 2.85
C LEU A 153 -6.00 5.63 3.62
N GLU A 154 -6.44 6.80 3.18
CA GLU A 154 -7.41 7.61 3.93
C GLU A 154 -8.81 7.00 3.92
N HIS A 155 -9.21 6.34 2.83
CA HIS A 155 -10.44 5.55 2.78
C HIS A 155 -10.45 4.48 3.87
N VAL A 156 -9.36 3.71 3.97
CA VAL A 156 -9.27 2.63 4.96
C VAL A 156 -9.17 3.19 6.38
N LEU A 157 -8.24 4.11 6.65
CA LEU A 157 -7.95 4.53 8.03
C LEU A 157 -8.97 5.53 8.57
N HIS A 158 -9.58 6.35 7.72
CA HIS A 158 -10.46 7.45 8.13
C HIS A 158 -11.88 7.35 7.61
N ASN A 159 -12.21 6.30 6.84
CA ASN A 159 -13.53 6.14 6.20
C ASN A 159 -13.89 7.36 5.34
N ASN A 160 -12.89 7.96 4.67
CA ASN A 160 -13.08 9.15 3.85
C ASN A 160 -13.00 8.79 2.36
N ASN A 161 -14.13 8.98 1.69
CA ASN A 161 -14.27 8.72 0.26
C ASN A 161 -14.10 9.97 -0.63
N GLY A 162 -13.67 11.10 -0.07
CA GLY A 162 -13.49 12.36 -0.78
C GLY A 162 -12.18 12.45 -1.56
N ASN A 163 -12.09 13.45 -2.43
CA ASN A 163 -10.82 13.89 -2.98
C ASN A 163 -10.21 14.87 -1.98
N LEU A 164 -9.21 14.39 -1.24
CA LEU A 164 -8.54 15.16 -0.21
C LEU A 164 -7.46 16.05 -0.81
N THR A 165 -7.39 17.27 -0.30
CA THR A 165 -6.24 18.16 -0.45
C THR A 165 -5.02 17.63 0.31
N ASP A 166 -3.83 18.08 -0.05
CA ASP A 166 -2.60 17.70 0.64
C ASP A 166 -2.65 18.08 2.14
N ASP A 167 -3.19 19.25 2.47
CA ASP A 167 -3.36 19.70 3.86
C ASP A 167 -4.29 18.79 4.67
N GLU A 168 -5.39 18.31 4.07
CA GLU A 168 -6.28 17.36 4.73
C GLU A 168 -5.61 16.00 4.97
N LYS A 169 -4.79 15.54 4.01
CA LYS A 169 -4.02 14.30 4.17
C LYS A 169 -2.99 14.42 5.30
N ILE A 170 -2.28 15.55 5.39
CA ILE A 170 -1.34 15.83 6.48
C ILE A 170 -2.08 15.82 7.83
N ASN A 171 -3.23 16.49 7.93
CA ASN A 171 -4.03 16.48 9.15
C ASN A 171 -4.47 15.07 9.56
N TYR A 172 -4.80 14.21 8.60
CA TYR A 172 -5.13 12.81 8.87
C TYR A 172 -3.92 12.01 9.36
N ALA A 173 -2.76 12.20 8.73
CA ALA A 173 -1.51 11.57 9.12
C ALA A 173 -1.11 11.95 10.56
N ASP A 174 -1.14 13.24 10.88
CA ASP A 174 -0.85 13.77 12.22
C ASP A 174 -1.82 13.21 13.27
N ALA A 175 -3.13 13.26 12.99
CA ALA A 175 -4.14 12.72 13.91
C ALA A 175 -3.98 11.22 14.15
N PHE A 176 -3.58 10.45 13.12
CA PHE A 176 -3.31 9.02 13.26
C PHE A 176 -2.04 8.77 14.09
N ALA A 177 -0.97 9.50 13.82
CA ALA A 177 0.29 9.42 14.55
C ALA A 177 0.12 9.79 16.03
N ASP A 178 -0.63 10.85 16.33
CA ASP A 178 -0.93 11.29 17.71
C ASP A 178 -1.72 10.23 18.47
N LYS A 179 -2.71 9.62 17.81
CA LYS A 179 -3.57 8.61 18.43
C LYS A 179 -2.84 7.28 18.68
N TYR A 180 -2.05 6.82 17.73
CA TYR A 180 -1.53 5.45 17.74
C TYR A 180 -0.01 5.32 17.84
N GLY A 181 0.75 6.39 17.57
CA GLY A 181 2.23 6.34 17.54
C GLY A 181 2.87 5.91 18.86
N SER A 182 2.18 6.12 19.98
CA SER A 182 2.58 5.61 21.31
C SER A 182 1.76 4.40 21.79
N ASP A 183 0.62 4.10 21.16
CA ASP A 183 -0.30 3.03 21.53
C ASP A 183 -0.28 1.87 20.52
N GLN A 184 0.75 1.02 20.64
CA GLN A 184 0.92 -0.15 19.79
C GLN A 184 -0.28 -1.11 19.86
N LYS A 185 -0.93 -1.24 21.03
CA LYS A 185 -2.06 -2.16 21.20
C LYS A 185 -3.31 -1.59 20.52
N GLY A 186 -3.54 -0.28 20.67
CA GLY A 186 -4.60 0.43 19.96
C GLY A 186 -4.43 0.36 18.45
N PHE A 187 -3.21 0.55 17.94
CA PHE A 187 -2.91 0.37 16.51
C PHE A 187 -3.24 -1.05 16.04
N GLN A 188 -2.74 -2.07 16.75
CA GLN A 188 -2.97 -3.46 16.38
C GLN A 188 -4.46 -3.83 16.41
N ALA A 189 -5.19 -3.37 17.43
CA ALA A 189 -6.64 -3.55 17.52
C ALA A 189 -7.37 -2.85 16.37
N PHE A 190 -6.98 -1.61 16.06
CA PHE A 190 -7.57 -0.82 14.99
C PHE A 190 -7.38 -1.47 13.62
N ILE A 191 -6.15 -1.79 13.23
CA ILE A 191 -5.87 -2.35 11.90
C ILE A 191 -6.46 -3.75 11.73
N SER A 192 -6.75 -4.45 12.83
CA SER A 192 -7.41 -5.76 12.85
C SER A 192 -8.94 -5.66 12.98
N SER A 193 -9.54 -4.46 12.85
CA SER A 193 -10.99 -4.29 12.96
C SER A 193 -11.74 -5.06 11.86
N ASN A 194 -12.81 -5.76 12.24
CA ASN A 194 -13.70 -6.44 11.29
C ASN A 194 -14.40 -5.48 10.32
N ASP A 195 -14.36 -4.17 10.57
CA ASP A 195 -14.94 -3.17 9.67
C ASP A 195 -14.26 -3.13 8.30
N PHE A 196 -12.95 -3.44 8.25
CA PHE A 196 -12.17 -3.37 7.01
C PHE A 196 -11.07 -4.43 6.89
N ALA A 197 -10.63 -5.07 7.97
CA ALA A 197 -9.61 -6.11 7.90
C ALA A 197 -10.17 -7.36 7.21
N VAL A 198 -9.58 -7.73 6.09
CA VAL A 198 -10.02 -8.91 5.33
C VAL A 198 -9.52 -10.18 6.03
N PRO A 199 -10.39 -11.11 6.46
CA PRO A 199 -9.95 -12.33 7.12
C PRO A 199 -9.25 -13.28 6.14
N GLY A 200 -8.47 -14.21 6.69
CA GLY A 200 -7.75 -15.24 5.92
C GLY A 200 -6.24 -15.04 5.92
N ASP A 201 -5.56 -15.82 5.08
CA ASP A 201 -4.14 -15.70 4.81
C ASP A 201 -3.82 -14.67 3.70
N PHE A 202 -2.53 -14.46 3.43
CA PHE A 202 -2.09 -13.51 2.41
C PHE A 202 -2.73 -13.76 1.04
N ARG A 203 -2.79 -15.02 0.60
CA ARG A 203 -3.35 -15.38 -0.71
C ARG A 203 -4.87 -15.23 -0.73
N GLU A 204 -5.55 -15.61 0.34
CA GLU A 204 -7.00 -15.46 0.48
C GLU A 204 -7.42 -13.98 0.43
N THR A 205 -6.69 -13.10 1.14
CA THR A 205 -7.00 -11.66 1.15
C THR A 205 -6.76 -10.99 -0.21
N TRP A 206 -5.77 -11.44 -0.98
CA TRP A 206 -5.56 -10.98 -2.36
C TRP A 206 -6.61 -11.53 -3.33
N ASN A 207 -6.97 -12.81 -3.22
CA ASN A 207 -8.06 -13.37 -4.02
C ASN A 207 -9.37 -12.61 -3.78
N PHE A 208 -9.65 -12.25 -2.53
CA PHE A 208 -10.83 -11.49 -2.13
C PHE A 208 -10.87 -10.08 -2.76
N ILE A 209 -9.79 -9.29 -2.65
CA ILE A 209 -9.80 -7.89 -3.13
C ILE A 209 -9.93 -7.80 -4.66
N MET A 210 -9.53 -8.87 -5.36
CA MET A 210 -9.66 -9.01 -6.81
C MET A 210 -11.08 -9.36 -7.29
N GLN A 211 -12.02 -9.68 -6.39
CA GLN A 211 -13.39 -10.06 -6.78
C GLN A 211 -14.32 -8.85 -6.85
N GLY A 212 -15.06 -8.74 -7.96
CA GLY A 212 -16.19 -7.84 -8.11
C GLY A 212 -15.85 -6.39 -7.75
N LEU A 213 -16.56 -5.85 -6.76
CA LEU A 213 -16.47 -4.45 -6.33
C LEU A 213 -15.63 -4.27 -5.06
N ASN A 214 -15.00 -5.34 -4.54
CA ASN A 214 -14.30 -5.29 -3.25
C ASN A 214 -13.19 -4.23 -3.22
N SER A 215 -12.57 -3.95 -4.37
CA SER A 215 -11.55 -2.91 -4.51
C SER A 215 -12.05 -1.45 -4.41
N LEU A 216 -13.37 -1.24 -4.31
CA LEU A 216 -14.00 0.06 -4.01
C LEU A 216 -14.43 0.15 -2.53
N HIS A 217 -14.85 -0.98 -1.96
CA HIS A 217 -15.25 -1.05 -0.56
C HIS A 217 -14.06 -0.84 0.39
N ARG A 218 -14.35 -0.58 1.67
CA ARG A 218 -13.33 -0.28 2.67
C ARG A 218 -12.65 -1.57 3.18
N HIS A 219 -11.55 -1.97 2.55
CA HIS A 219 -10.83 -3.20 2.86
C HIS A 219 -9.30 -3.04 2.95
N CYS A 220 -8.65 -3.84 3.79
CA CYS A 220 -7.20 -3.85 3.96
C CYS A 220 -6.69 -5.20 4.51
N ASN A 221 -5.47 -5.58 4.16
CA ASN A 221 -4.81 -6.78 4.68
C ASN A 221 -3.55 -6.50 5.52
N LEU A 222 -3.25 -5.24 5.85
CA LEU A 222 -2.04 -4.86 6.62
C LEU A 222 -1.96 -5.54 8.00
N HIS A 223 -3.10 -5.89 8.60
CA HIS A 223 -3.13 -6.61 9.88
C HIS A 223 -2.36 -7.95 9.85
N LEU A 224 -2.19 -8.58 8.68
CA LEU A 224 -1.40 -9.80 8.53
C LEU A 224 0.09 -9.57 8.83
N LEU A 225 0.62 -8.39 8.47
CA LEU A 225 2.00 -8.02 8.76
C LEU A 225 2.31 -8.04 10.26
N LEU A 226 1.31 -7.72 11.10
CA LEU A 226 1.44 -7.69 12.55
C LEU A 226 1.21 -9.06 13.21
N LYS A 227 0.68 -10.05 12.48
CA LYS A 227 0.55 -11.44 12.97
C LYS A 227 1.84 -12.23 12.80
N GLU A 228 2.71 -11.81 11.88
CA GLU A 228 3.99 -12.45 11.57
C GLU A 228 5.17 -11.97 12.45
N GLY A 229 4.90 -11.08 13.42
CA GLY A 229 5.90 -10.44 14.30
C GLY A 229 5.97 -11.01 15.71
#